data_AF-A0A7Z9WEZ3-F1
#
_entry.id   AF-A0A7Z9WEZ3-F1
#
_cell.length_a   1.000
_cell.length_b   1.000
_cell.length_c   1.000
_cell.angle_alpha   90.00
_cell.angle_beta   90.00
_cell.angle_gamma   90.00
#
_symmetry.space_group_name_H-M   'P 1'
#
loop_
_entity.id
_entity.type
_entity.pdbx_description
1 polymer ?
#
loop_
_entity_poly.entity_id
_entity_poly.type
_entity_poly.pdbx_seq_one_letter_code
_entity_poly.pdbx_strand_id
1 'polypeptide(L)' 'MAQLHLHSSNRLELLAARLAEVLASPLASPLSPEIIVVQSRGMETWLRMELARHLGISANLVFPFPNRIVAQLFGQVIQ' A
#
# COMPACT_ATOMS: atom_id res chain seq x y z
N MET A 1 -0.75 -17.29 -9.42
CA MET A 1 0.37 -16.57 -10.06
C MET A 1 0.26 -15.12 -9.64
N ALA A 2 1.34 -14.48 -9.18
CA ALA A 2 1.31 -13.06 -8.85
C ALA A 2 1.18 -12.26 -10.15
N GLN A 3 0.06 -11.56 -10.32
CA GLN A 3 -0.20 -10.71 -11.49
C GLN A 3 0.09 -9.25 -11.12
N LEU A 4 0.69 -8.50 -12.05
CA LEU A 4 0.85 -7.06 -11.91
C LEU A 4 -0.42 -6.37 -12.43
N HIS A 5 -1.08 -5.59 -11.58
CA HIS A 5 -2.29 -4.84 -11.92
C HIS A 5 -1.93 -3.36 -12.04
N LEU A 6 -2.26 -2.75 -13.19
CA LEU A 6 -2.09 -1.30 -13.41
C LEU A 6 -3.44 -0.60 -13.32
N HIS A 7 -3.60 0.25 -12.31
CA HIS A 7 -4.76 1.11 -12.16
C HIS A 7 -4.38 2.54 -12.56
N SER A 8 -5.12 3.16 -13.48
CA SER A 8 -4.90 4.53 -13.93
C SER A 8 -6.14 5.40 -13.68
N SER A 9 -5.91 6.66 -13.33
CA SER A 9 -6.94 7.66 -13.05
C SER A 9 -6.32 9.05 -13.12
N ASN A 10 -7.13 10.06 -13.43
CA ASN A 10 -6.77 11.47 -13.31
C ASN A 10 -7.10 12.06 -11.93
N ARG A 11 -7.70 11.26 -11.04
CA ARG A 11 -8.09 11.64 -9.68
C ARG A 11 -7.52 10.64 -8.69
N LEU A 12 -6.73 11.15 -7.75
CA LEU A 12 -6.03 10.31 -6.77
C LEU A 12 -7.01 9.67 -5.77
N GLU A 13 -8.09 10.36 -5.44
CA GLU A 13 -9.14 9.88 -4.53
C GLU A 13 -9.81 8.61 -5.07
N LEU A 14 -9.96 8.49 -6.39
CA LEU A 14 -10.50 7.28 -7.01
C LEU A 14 -9.51 6.12 -6.88
N LEU A 15 -8.21 6.36 -7.01
CA LEU A 15 -7.19 5.33 -6.80
C LEU A 15 -7.11 4.91 -5.33
N ALA A 16 -7.26 5.84 -4.39
CA ALA A 16 -7.31 5.53 -2.96
C ALA A 16 -8.56 4.71 -2.59
N ALA A 17 -9.72 5.04 -3.16
CA ALA A 17 -10.94 4.25 -2.98
C ALA A 17 -10.76 2.82 -3.54
N ARG A 18 -10.18 2.66 -4.73
CA ARG A 18 -9.84 1.35 -5.29
C ARG A 18 -8.81 0.59 -4.45
N LEU A 19 -7.82 1.28 -3.89
CA LEU A 19 -6.87 0.67 -2.96
C LEU A 19 -7.60 0.16 -1.71
N ALA A 20 -8.54 0.92 -1.15
CA ALA A 20 -9.34 0.49 -0.02
C ALA A 20 -10.15 -0.79 -0.33
N GLU A 21 -10.73 -0.91 -1.53
CA GLU A 21 -11.41 -2.13 -1.97
C GLU A 21 -10.47 -3.35 -2.00
N VAL A 22 -9.21 -3.16 -2.45
CA VAL A 22 -8.20 -4.23 -2.43
C VAL A 22 -7.85 -4.63 -1.00
N LEU A 23 -7.63 -3.65 -0.12
CA LEU A 23 -7.28 -3.86 1.29
C LEU A 23 -8.43 -4.42 2.14
N ALA A 24 -9.68 -4.34 1.66
CA ALA A 24 -10.82 -4.93 2.34
C ALA A 24 -10.78 -6.47 2.33
N SER A 25 -10.02 -7.08 1.42
CA SER A 25 -9.70 -8.50 1.46
C SER A 25 -8.51 -8.73 2.40
N PRO A 26 -8.67 -9.46 3.51
CA PRO A 26 -7.60 -9.65 4.47
C PRO A 26 -6.46 -10.51 3.91
N LEU A 27 -5.22 -10.22 4.35
CA LEU A 27 -4.07 -11.08 4.11
C LEU A 27 -4.23 -12.45 4.78
N ALA A 28 -3.45 -13.44 4.31
CA ALA A 28 -3.47 -14.79 4.86
C ALA A 28 -3.09 -14.86 6.36
N SER A 29 -2.24 -13.93 6.83
CA SER A 29 -1.83 -13.83 8.23
C SER A 29 -2.39 -12.55 8.85
N PRO A 30 -3.15 -12.63 9.97
CA PRO A 30 -3.83 -11.47 10.57
C PRO A 30 -2.92 -10.33 11.02
N LEU A 31 -1.65 -10.61 11.31
CA LEU A 31 -0.68 -9.62 11.82
C LEU A 31 0.32 -9.19 10.75
N SER A 32 0.23 -9.73 9.54
CA SER A 32 1.08 -9.29 8.45
C SER A 32 0.74 -7.84 8.08
N PRO A 33 1.74 -6.95 8.00
CA PRO A 33 1.48 -5.58 7.60
C PRO A 33 1.19 -5.49 6.10
N GLU A 34 0.29 -4.59 5.74
CA GLU A 34 0.09 -4.19 4.35
C GLU A 34 1.20 -3.21 3.94
N ILE A 35 1.80 -3.44 2.77
CA ILE A 35 2.93 -2.64 2.28
C ILE A 35 2.46 -1.76 1.13
N ILE A 36 2.54 -0.45 1.33
CA ILE A 36 2.13 0.54 0.32
C ILE A 36 3.30 1.47 0.00
N VAL A 37 3.92 1.28 -1.16
CA VAL A 37 5.07 2.09 -1.58
C VAL A 37 4.64 3.50 -1.93
N VAL A 38 5.30 4.52 -1.37
CA VAL A 38 4.98 5.94 -1.61
C VAL A 38 6.21 6.76 -1.95
N GLN A 39 6.00 7.90 -2.61
CA GLN A 39 7.09 8.79 -3.05
C GLN A 39 7.46 9.89 -2.05
N SER A 40 6.60 10.15 -1.06
CA SER A 40 6.81 11.23 -0.11
C SER A 40 6.07 10.97 1.20
N ARG A 41 6.51 11.64 2.27
CA ARG A 41 5.81 11.63 3.55
C ARG A 41 4.42 12.28 3.47
N GLY A 42 4.25 13.29 2.62
CA GLY A 42 2.94 13.90 2.39
C GLY A 42 1.92 12.90 1.84
N MET A 43 2.36 12.04 0.90
CA MET A 43 1.53 10.97 0.35
C MET A 43 1.18 9.92 1.42
N GLU A 44 2.13 9.51 2.25
CA GLU A 44 1.85 8.62 3.39
C GLU A 44 0.76 9.20 4.29
N THR A 45 0.93 10.44 4.75
CA THR A 45 -0.02 11.08 5.67
C THR A 45 -1.41 11.19 5.04
N TRP A 46 -1.48 11.62 3.78
CA TRP A 46 -2.73 11.73 3.05
C TRP A 46 -3.42 10.37 2.90
N LEU A 47 -2.67 9.33 2.50
CA LEU A 47 -3.23 8.00 2.26
C LEU A 47 -3.68 7.32 3.56
N ARG A 48 -2.95 7.49 4.67
CA ARG A 48 -3.39 7.01 6.00
C ARG A 48 -4.76 7.55 6.37
N MET A 49 -4.98 8.86 6.20
CA MET A 49 -6.26 9.50 6.51
C MET A 49 -7.36 9.04 5.54
N GLU A 50 -7.05 8.98 4.25
CA GLU A 50 -8.03 8.62 3.23
C GLU A 50 -8.46 7.15 3.34
N LEU A 51 -7.52 6.24 3.61
CA LEU A 51 -7.84 4.84 3.88
C LEU A 51 -8.65 4.68 5.17
N ALA A 52 -8.33 5.43 6.24
CA ALA A 52 -9.14 5.42 7.46
C ALA A 52 -10.58 5.91 7.18
N ARG A 53 -10.76 6.91 6.32
CA ARG A 53 -12.07 7.40 5.91
C ARG A 53 -12.89 6.34 5.17
N HIS A 54 -12.24 5.50 4.35
CA HIS A 54 -12.89 4.44 3.59
C HIS A 54 -13.14 3.15 4.40
N LEU A 55 -12.18 2.75 5.24
CA LEU A 55 -12.19 1.47 5.96
C LEU A 55 -12.64 1.60 7.42
N GLY A 56 -12.85 2.83 7.92
CA GLY A 56 -13.11 3.14 9.32
C GLY A 56 -11.84 3.20 10.19
N ILE A 57 -10.79 2.47 9.81
CA ILE A 57 -9.48 2.47 10.48
C ILE A 57 -8.36 2.25 9.47
N SER A 58 -7.21 2.87 9.69
CA SER A 58 -5.97 2.63 8.96
C SER A 58 -4.87 2.20 9.94
N ALA A 59 -4.64 0.90 10.07
CA ALA A 59 -3.69 0.33 11.02
C ALA A 59 -2.81 -0.74 10.35
N ASN A 60 -1.66 -1.04 10.96
CA ASN A 60 -0.69 -2.02 10.48
C ASN A 60 -0.23 -1.84 9.01
N LEU A 61 -0.19 -0.58 8.55
CA LEU A 61 0.30 -0.22 7.21
C LEU A 61 1.78 0.24 7.29
N VAL A 62 2.60 -0.24 6.35
CA VAL A 62 4.00 0.17 6.18
C VAL A 62 4.16 0.92 4.86
N PHE A 63 4.81 2.09 4.92
CA PHE A 63 4.96 2.99 3.78
C PHE A 63 6.45 3.16 3.38
N PRO A 64 7.08 2.15 2.76
CA PRO A 64 8.46 2.29 2.32
C PRO A 64 8.56 3.18 1.08
N PHE A 65 9.69 3.87 0.93
CA PHE A 65 10.03 4.55 -0.33
C PHE A 65 10.60 3.54 -1.34
N PRO A 66 10.55 3.84 -2.66
CA PRO A 66 10.96 2.87 -3.69
C PRO A 66 12.36 2.30 -3.48
N ASN A 67 13.34 3.15 -3.17
CA ASN A 67 14.72 2.69 -3.00
C ASN A 67 14.85 1.71 -1.83
N ARG A 68 14.08 1.91 -0.75
CA ARG A 68 14.10 1.03 0.42
C ARG A 68 13.48 -0.32 0.10
N ILE A 69 12.33 -0.35 -0.56
CA ILE A 69 11.66 -1.62 -0.88
C ILE A 69 12.46 -2.42 -1.90
N VAL A 70 13.05 -1.75 -2.90
CA VAL A 70 13.91 -2.40 -3.90
C VAL A 70 15.12 -3.05 -3.21
N ALA A 71 15.84 -2.33 -2.34
CA ALA A 71 16.98 -2.88 -1.61
C ALA A 71 16.58 -4.06 -0.70
N GLN A 72 15.44 -3.96 0.00
CA GLN A 72 14.91 -5.05 0.83
C GLN A 72 14.61 -6.31 0.01
N LEU A 73 13.93 -6.16 -1.12
CA LEU A 73 13.57 -7.29 -2.00
C LEU A 73 14.81 -7.94 -2.61
N PHE A 74 15.79 -7.14 -3.07
CA PHE A 74 17.06 -7.68 -3.57
C PHE A 74 17.78 -8.54 -2.52
N GLY A 75 17.84 -8.07 -1.27
CA GLY A 75 18.44 -8.81 -0.17
C GLY A 75 17.72 -10.13 0.16
N GLN A 76 16.43 -10.27 -0.18
CA GLN A 76 15.67 -11.50 0.06
C GLN A 76 15.81 -12.54 -1.07
N VAL A 77 16.12 -12.10 -2.29
CA VAL A 77 16.18 -12.98 -3.47
C VAL A 77 17.58 -13.53 -3.73
N ILE A 78 18.63 -12.77 -3.37
CA ILE A 78 20.04 -13.11 -3.67
C ILE A 78 20.73 -13.84 -2.50
N GLN A 79 20.03 -14.09 -1.39
CA GLN A 79 20.52 -14.96 -0.31
C GLN A 79 20.38 -16.43 -0.67
#